data_AF-A0A0L8V8V0-F1
#
_entry.id   AF-A0A0L8V8V0-F1
#
_cell.length_a   1.000
_cell.length_b   1.000
_cell.length_c   1.000
_cell.angle_alpha   90.00
_cell.angle_beta   90.00
_cell.angle_gamma   90.00
#
_symmetry.space_group_name_H-M   'P 1'
#
loop_
_entity.id
_entity.type
_entity.pdbx_description
1 polymer ?
#
loop_
_entity_poly.entity_id
_entity_poly.type
_entity_poly.pdbx_seq_one_letter_code
_entity_poly.pdbx_strand_id
1 'polypeptide(L)'
;MSKKQFAKSIDEFPQTLGAITKGKRRINPSLSLRIGERLDIDESYFSILQTYYDIEQEKRKQRKNLHPDLSKIRPVVFWDTDIDKIDWIKYKPSIITRVFERGNEQEKQEITRFYGKEDVSAVLKQNKNLLTS
;
A
#
# COMPACT_ATOMS: atom_id res chain seq x y z
N MET A 1 -3.72 -29.29 -8.09
CA MET A 1 -2.95 -29.02 -9.34
C MET A 1 -1.63 -28.36 -8.98
N SER A 2 -0.50 -28.85 -9.49
CA SER A 2 0.81 -28.22 -9.23
C SER A 2 1.03 -26.97 -10.09
N LYS A 3 1.91 -26.06 -9.65
CA LYS A 3 2.30 -24.85 -10.40
C LYS A 3 2.75 -25.15 -11.84
N LYS A 4 3.51 -26.25 -12.02
CA LYS A 4 3.99 -26.70 -13.33
C LYS A 4 2.85 -27.17 -14.23
N GLN A 5 1.92 -27.95 -13.67
CA GLN A 5 0.73 -28.41 -14.39
C GLN A 5 -0.17 -27.24 -14.79
N PHE A 6 -0.35 -26.26 -13.89
CA PHE A 6 -1.18 -25.09 -14.20
C PHE A 6 -0.57 -24.23 -15.30
N ALA A 7 0.72 -23.92 -15.20
CA ALA A 7 1.42 -23.13 -16.21
C ALA A 7 1.30 -23.78 -17.60
N LYS A 8 1.49 -25.11 -17.69
CA LYS A 8 1.30 -25.85 -18.94
C LYS A 8 -0.14 -25.76 -19.47
N SER A 9 -1.15 -25.78 -18.58
CA SER A 9 -2.56 -25.71 -19.02
C SER A 9 -3.01 -24.35 -19.55
N ILE A 10 -2.25 -23.28 -19.30
CA ILE A 10 -2.49 -21.94 -19.84
C ILE A 10 -1.43 -21.53 -20.87
N ASP A 11 -0.69 -22.51 -21.41
CA ASP A 11 0.40 -22.31 -22.36
C ASP A 11 1.45 -21.27 -21.90
N GLU A 12 1.89 -21.42 -20.64
CA GLU A 12 2.92 -20.59 -20.01
C GLU A 12 4.03 -21.40 -19.35
N PHE A 13 5.16 -20.74 -19.15
CA PHE A 13 6.28 -21.31 -18.40
C PHE A 13 6.06 -21.19 -16.88
N PRO A 14 6.43 -22.21 -16.08
CA PRO A 14 6.33 -22.13 -14.62
C PRO A 14 7.10 -20.95 -14.00
N GLN A 15 8.16 -20.49 -14.67
CA GLN A 15 8.93 -19.30 -14.31
C GLN A 15 8.11 -18.02 -14.50
N THR A 16 7.33 -17.91 -15.60
CA THR A 16 6.40 -16.81 -15.85
C THR A 16 5.42 -16.67 -14.70
N LEU A 17 4.74 -17.78 -14.35
CA LEU A 17 3.79 -17.81 -13.25
C LEU A 17 4.47 -17.46 -11.91
N GLY A 18 5.72 -17.91 -11.71
CA GLY A 18 6.50 -17.53 -10.53
C GLY A 18 6.88 -16.06 -10.46
N ALA A 19 7.11 -15.41 -11.60
CA ALA A 19 7.37 -13.98 -11.66
C ALA A 19 6.09 -13.19 -11.39
N ILE A 20 4.94 -13.66 -11.88
CA ILE A 20 3.62 -13.05 -11.64
C ILE A 20 3.25 -13.12 -10.16
N THR A 21 3.36 -14.29 -9.52
CA THR A 21 3.04 -14.43 -8.08
C THR A 21 3.97 -13.61 -7.18
N LYS A 22 5.18 -13.30 -7.65
CA LYS A 22 6.14 -12.42 -6.97
C LYS A 22 5.97 -10.93 -7.36
N GLY A 23 4.98 -10.58 -8.18
CA GLY A 23 4.75 -9.22 -8.66
C GLY A 23 5.85 -8.67 -9.58
N LYS A 24 6.76 -9.53 -10.07
CA LYS A 24 7.88 -9.16 -10.96
C LYS A 24 7.48 -9.09 -12.44
N ARG A 25 6.31 -9.64 -12.80
CA ARG A 25 5.78 -9.63 -14.16
C ARG A 25 4.29 -9.31 -14.13
N ARG A 26 3.86 -8.45 -15.07
CA ARG A 26 2.47 -8.05 -15.30
C ARG A 26 1.68 -9.17 -15.95
N ILE A 27 0.36 -9.21 -15.69
CA ILE A 27 -0.60 -9.98 -16.48
C ILE A 27 -1.07 -9.10 -17.64
N ASN A 28 -0.92 -9.58 -18.88
CA ASN A 28 -1.49 -8.91 -20.06
C ASN A 28 -2.88 -9.49 -20.37
N PRO A 29 -3.69 -8.86 -21.25
CA PRO A 29 -5.02 -9.34 -21.57
C PRO A 29 -5.04 -10.79 -22.05
N SER A 30 -4.16 -11.18 -22.98
CA SER A 30 -4.08 -12.55 -23.49
C SER A 30 -3.86 -13.59 -22.38
N LEU A 31 -3.02 -13.28 -21.38
CA LEU A 31 -2.80 -14.16 -20.23
C LEU A 31 -4.00 -14.14 -19.28
N SER A 32 -4.68 -13.02 -19.11
CA SER A 32 -5.93 -12.92 -18.34
C SER A 32 -7.01 -13.84 -18.90
N LEU A 33 -7.20 -13.85 -20.23
CA LEU A 33 -8.16 -14.73 -20.90
C LEU A 33 -7.87 -16.21 -20.59
N ARG A 34 -6.63 -16.65 -20.84
CA ARG A 34 -6.21 -18.05 -20.61
C ARG A 34 -6.33 -18.48 -19.15
N ILE A 35 -6.00 -17.59 -18.20
CA ILE A 35 -6.15 -17.88 -16.77
C ILE A 35 -7.64 -17.94 -16.39
N GLY A 36 -8.45 -17.00 -16.88
CA GLY A 36 -9.89 -16.93 -16.62
C GLY A 36 -10.60 -18.19 -17.08
N GLU A 37 -10.42 -18.56 -18.35
CA GLU A 37 -10.96 -19.79 -18.94
C GLU A 37 -10.55 -21.03 -18.13
N ARG A 38 -9.27 -21.13 -17.76
CA ARG A 38 -8.77 -22.30 -17.02
C ARG A 38 -9.30 -22.39 -15.60
N LEU A 39 -9.60 -21.27 -14.96
CA LEU A 39 -10.09 -21.20 -13.57
C LEU A 39 -11.61 -21.11 -13.47
N ASP A 40 -12.33 -21.11 -14.60
CA ASP A 40 -13.78 -20.90 -14.66
C ASP A 40 -14.22 -19.59 -13.98
N ILE A 41 -13.48 -18.51 -14.29
CA ILE A 41 -13.81 -17.16 -13.83
C ILE A 41 -13.82 -16.20 -15.01
N ASP A 42 -14.39 -15.02 -14.77
CA ASP A 42 -14.46 -13.95 -15.77
C ASP A 42 -13.08 -13.62 -16.36
N GLU A 43 -13.01 -13.62 -17.69
CA GLU A 43 -11.79 -13.42 -18.47
C GLU A 43 -11.12 -12.05 -18.21
N SER A 44 -11.93 -11.04 -17.82
CA SER A 44 -11.46 -9.69 -17.53
C SER A 44 -10.93 -9.53 -16.10
N TYR A 45 -11.22 -10.49 -15.20
CA TYR A 45 -10.93 -10.41 -13.77
C TYR A 45 -9.47 -10.02 -13.47
N PHE A 46 -8.49 -10.74 -14.04
CA PHE A 46 -7.09 -10.46 -13.78
C PHE A 46 -6.59 -9.16 -14.45
N SER A 47 -7.18 -8.77 -15.58
CA SER A 47 -6.87 -7.50 -16.24
C SER A 47 -7.35 -6.31 -15.41
N ILE A 48 -8.54 -6.42 -14.82
CA ILE A 48 -9.10 -5.41 -13.89
C ILE A 48 -8.19 -5.30 -12.65
N LEU A 49 -7.82 -6.43 -12.04
CA LEU A 49 -6.90 -6.44 -10.90
C LEU A 49 -5.54 -5.83 -11.26
N GLN A 50 -5.01 -6.14 -12.44
CA GLN A 50 -3.75 -5.55 -12.91
C GLN A 50 -3.87 -4.04 -13.10
N THR A 51 -5.02 -3.57 -13.61
CA THR A 51 -5.31 -2.14 -13.76
C THR A 51 -5.36 -1.43 -12.41
N TYR A 52 -6.07 -1.99 -11.43
CA TYR A 52 -6.08 -1.44 -10.07
C TYR A 52 -4.68 -1.39 -9.45
N TYR A 53 -3.89 -2.45 -9.61
CA TYR A 53 -2.51 -2.49 -9.14
C TYR A 53 -1.67 -1.39 -9.79
N ASP A 54 -1.78 -1.21 -11.10
CA ASP A 54 -1.00 -0.23 -11.87
C ASP A 54 -1.33 1.21 -11.46
N ILE A 55 -2.63 1.50 -11.28
CA ILE A 55 -3.10 2.78 -10.75
C ILE A 55 -2.51 3.03 -9.35
N GLU A 56 -2.53 2.04 -8.46
CA GLU A 56 -2.00 2.21 -7.11
C GLU A 56 -0.47 2.38 -7.10
N GLN A 57 0.26 1.71 -8.00
CA GLN A 57 1.70 1.97 -8.14
C GLN A 57 1.97 3.40 -8.60
N GLU A 58 1.18 3.92 -9.53
CA GLU A 58 1.35 5.28 -10.03
C GLU A 58 1.04 6.32 -8.94
N LYS A 59 -0.04 6.10 -8.18
CA LYS A 59 -0.34 6.90 -6.99
C LYS A 59 0.81 6.87 -5.97
N ARG A 60 1.42 5.70 -5.72
CA ARG A 60 2.57 5.60 -4.80
C ARG A 60 3.77 6.41 -5.28
N LYS A 61 4.07 6.40 -6.59
CA LYS A 61 5.16 7.23 -7.13
C LYS A 61 4.90 8.71 -6.91
N GLN A 62 3.67 9.16 -7.16
CA GLN A 62 3.28 10.57 -6.93
C GLN A 62 3.38 10.96 -5.45
N ARG A 63 3.07 10.04 -4.55
CA ARG A 63 3.13 10.26 -3.08
C ARG A 63 4.54 10.10 -2.50
N LYS A 64 5.50 9.53 -3.24
CA LYS A 64 6.84 9.21 -2.72
C LYS A 64 7.58 10.44 -2.16
N ASN A 65 7.35 11.60 -2.74
CA ASN A 65 7.98 12.86 -2.30
C ASN A 65 7.10 13.65 -1.33
N LEU A 66 5.93 13.13 -0.95
CA LEU A 66 5.02 13.75 0.01
C LEU A 66 5.31 13.18 1.39
N HIS A 67 6.27 13.77 2.08
CA HIS A 67 6.62 13.43 3.45
C HIS A 67 6.85 14.72 4.27
N PRO A 68 6.66 14.68 5.60
CA PRO A 68 7.06 15.78 6.47
C PRO A 68 8.58 15.93 6.48
N ASP A 69 9.05 16.99 7.11
CA ASP A 69 10.47 17.18 7.38
C ASP A 69 10.97 16.13 8.40
N LEU A 70 11.62 15.08 7.90
CA LEU A 70 12.11 13.97 8.71
C LEU A 70 13.18 14.39 9.71
N SER A 71 13.88 15.53 9.48
CA SER A 71 14.85 16.06 10.45
C SER A 71 14.21 16.47 11.78
N LYS A 72 12.90 16.71 11.77
CA LYS A 72 12.11 17.07 12.95
C LYS A 72 11.42 15.87 13.61
N ILE A 73 11.60 14.66 13.07
CA ILE A 73 10.95 13.44 13.58
C ILE A 73 12.02 12.44 14.00
N ARG A 74 12.05 12.09 15.29
CA ARG A 74 13.03 11.11 15.77
C ARG A 74 12.64 9.71 15.30
N PRO A 75 13.59 8.90 14.78
CA PRO A 75 13.32 7.53 14.36
C PRO A 75 12.68 6.64 15.44
N VAL A 76 12.96 6.92 16.73
CA VAL A 76 12.41 6.16 17.87
C VAL A 76 10.88 6.16 17.93
N VAL A 77 10.20 7.17 17.38
CA VAL A 77 8.72 7.20 17.31
C VAL A 77 8.19 6.06 16.42
N PHE A 78 8.99 5.63 15.44
CA PHE A 78 8.73 4.55 14.51
C PHE A 78 9.72 3.40 14.69
N TRP A 79 10.03 2.99 15.92
CA TRP A 79 11.06 1.98 16.19
C TRP A 79 10.87 0.63 15.46
N ASP A 80 9.64 0.25 15.12
CA ASP A 80 9.25 -0.96 14.39
C ASP A 80 9.22 -0.78 12.86
N THR A 81 9.40 0.44 12.34
CA THR A 81 9.28 0.75 10.92
C THR A 81 10.35 1.72 10.45
N ASP A 82 11.00 1.39 9.32
CA ASP A 82 11.94 2.29 8.65
C ASP A 82 11.22 3.59 8.20
N ILE A 83 11.58 4.72 8.81
CA ILE A 83 10.93 6.03 8.62
C ILE A 83 11.00 6.51 7.17
N ASP A 84 12.07 6.16 6.45
CA ASP A 84 12.28 6.53 5.05
C ASP A 84 11.39 5.76 4.08
N LYS A 85 10.78 4.65 4.54
CA LYS A 85 9.91 3.78 3.73
C LYS A 85 8.42 3.95 4.05
N ILE A 86 8.07 4.84 4.98
CA ILE A 86 6.68 5.09 5.36
C ILE A 86 5.94 5.79 4.21
N ASP A 87 4.81 5.24 3.79
CA ASP A 87 3.86 5.96 2.93
C ASP A 87 3.05 6.92 3.81
N TRP A 88 3.55 8.16 3.92
CA TRP A 88 3.00 9.21 4.78
C TRP A 88 1.55 9.58 4.41
N ILE A 89 1.13 9.34 3.18
CA ILE A 89 -0.25 9.64 2.77
C ILE A 89 -1.17 8.45 3.08
N LYS A 90 -0.76 7.23 2.72
CA LYS A 90 -1.58 6.03 2.90
C LYS A 90 -1.83 5.71 4.38
N TYR A 91 -0.82 5.88 5.23
CA TYR A 91 -0.89 5.54 6.65
C TYR A 91 -1.14 6.75 7.56
N LYS A 92 -1.63 7.86 6.99
CA LYS A 92 -1.91 9.12 7.69
C LYS A 92 -2.59 8.94 9.07
N PRO A 93 -3.70 8.18 9.22
CA PRO A 93 -4.34 8.04 10.52
C PRO A 93 -3.43 7.41 11.58
N SER A 94 -2.75 6.32 11.23
CA SER A 94 -1.83 5.61 12.14
C SER A 94 -0.61 6.44 12.51
N ILE A 95 -0.06 7.20 11.55
CA ILE A 95 1.07 8.11 11.74
C ILE A 95 0.70 9.22 12.72
N ILE A 96 -0.41 9.92 12.47
CA ILE A 96 -0.90 11.00 13.34
C ILE A 96 -1.09 10.47 14.76
N THR A 97 -1.81 9.36 14.91
CA THR A 97 -2.05 8.74 16.22
C THR A 97 -0.76 8.46 16.96
N ARG A 98 0.18 7.79 16.30
CA ARG A 98 1.46 7.39 16.89
C ARG A 98 2.31 8.59 17.32
N VAL A 99 2.40 9.63 16.50
CA VAL A 99 3.17 10.84 16.85
C VAL A 99 2.52 11.59 18.00
N PHE A 100 1.18 11.64 18.06
CA PHE A 100 0.49 12.30 19.17
C PHE A 100 0.56 11.51 20.48
N GLU A 101 0.66 10.17 20.43
CA GLU A 101 0.84 9.31 21.60
C GLU A 101 2.27 9.28 22.14
N ARG A 102 3.27 9.18 21.26
CA ARG A 102 4.67 8.88 21.64
C ARG A 102 5.66 9.99 21.30
N GLY A 103 5.26 10.96 20.50
CA GLY A 103 6.10 12.05 20.03
C GLY A 103 6.14 13.24 21.00
N ASN A 104 7.16 14.08 20.83
CA ASN A 104 7.34 15.35 21.52
C ASN A 104 6.56 16.48 20.80
N GLU A 105 6.59 17.69 21.36
CA GLU A 105 5.85 18.82 20.80
C GLU A 105 6.34 19.27 19.42
N GLN A 106 7.64 19.17 19.14
CA GLN A 106 8.20 19.49 17.82
C GLN A 106 7.67 18.53 16.74
N GLU A 107 7.61 17.24 17.06
CA GLU A 107 7.09 16.19 16.18
C GLU A 107 5.60 16.41 15.90
N LYS A 108 4.80 16.70 16.93
CA LYS A 108 3.37 17.01 16.78
C LYS A 108 3.14 18.25 15.92
N GLN A 109 3.95 19.30 16.09
CA GLN A 109 3.85 20.52 15.29
C GLN A 109 4.16 20.27 13.81
N GLU A 110 5.21 19.50 13.51
CA GLU A 110 5.55 19.17 12.12
C GLU A 110 4.47 18.30 11.46
N ILE A 111 3.94 17.30 12.16
CA ILE A 111 2.81 16.49 11.65
C ILE A 111 1.56 17.32 11.43
N THR A 112 1.28 18.27 12.32
CA THR A 112 0.15 19.19 12.18
C THR A 112 0.34 20.14 11.00
N ARG A 113 1.56 20.61 10.74
CA ARG A 113 1.90 21.42 9.57
C ARG A 113 1.75 20.62 8.28
N PHE A 114 2.20 19.37 8.27
CA PHE A 114 2.22 18.51 7.09
C PHE A 114 0.81 18.06 6.68
N TYR A 115 0.00 17.56 7.61
CA TYR A 115 -1.35 17.09 7.30
C TYR A 115 -2.43 18.16 7.40
N GLY A 116 -2.18 19.26 8.13
CA GLY A 116 -3.19 20.27 8.43
C GLY A 116 -3.96 19.97 9.72
N LYS A 117 -4.39 21.04 10.39
CA LYS A 117 -5.07 20.96 11.70
C LYS A 117 -6.40 20.23 11.66
N GLU A 118 -7.18 20.42 10.60
CA GLU A 118 -8.50 19.83 10.43
C GLU A 118 -8.40 18.30 10.36
N ASP A 119 -7.48 17.83 9.52
CA ASP A 119 -7.20 16.42 9.29
C ASP A 119 -6.67 15.71 10.55
N VAL A 120 -5.75 16.35 11.27
CA VAL A 120 -5.23 15.82 12.55
C VAL A 120 -6.35 15.74 13.58
N SER A 121 -7.16 16.79 13.71
CA SER A 121 -8.28 16.82 14.65
C SER A 121 -9.32 15.74 14.36
N ALA A 122 -9.64 15.52 13.07
CA ALA A 122 -10.57 14.48 12.65
C ALA A 122 -10.10 13.08 13.05
N VAL A 123 -8.82 12.75 12.78
CA VAL A 123 -8.23 11.45 13.14
C VAL A 123 -8.22 11.24 14.66
N LEU A 124 -7.80 12.25 15.43
CA LEU A 124 -7.74 12.14 16.89
C LEU A 124 -9.12 11.99 17.52
N LYS A 125 -10.16 12.63 16.98
CA LYS A 125 -11.54 12.45 17.42
C LYS A 125 -12.05 11.04 17.15
N GLN A 126 -11.79 10.52 15.95
CA GLN A 126 -12.22 9.18 15.57
C GLN A 126 -11.62 8.10 16.48
N ASN A 127 -10.33 8.20 16.81
CA ASN A 127 -9.69 7.27 17.72
C ASN A 127 -10.21 7.35 19.16
N LYS A 128 -10.54 8.54 19.66
CA LYS A 128 -11.14 8.67 20.99
C LYS A 128 -12.48 7.96 21.09
N ASN A 129 -13.32 8.07 20.06
CA ASN A 129 -14.62 7.40 20.04
C ASN A 129 -14.48 5.87 20.03
N LEU A 130 -13.44 5.33 19.37
CA LEU A 130 -13.14 3.90 19.34
C LEU A 130 -12.63 3.34 20.68
N LEU A 131 -12.08 4.18 21.57
CA LEU A 131 -11.62 3.79 22.91
C LEU A 131 -12.74 3.91 23.97
N THR A 132 -13.84 4.58 23.64
CA THR A 132 -14.98 4.81 24.54
C THR A 132 -16.24 4.04 24.14
N SER A 133 -16.17 3.18 23.11
CA SER A 133 -17.25 2.30 22.64
C SER A 133 -16.92 0.85 22.96
#